data_AF-A0AAD3TDI1-F1
#
_entry.id   AF-A0AAD3TDI1-F1
#
_cell.length_a   1.000
_cell.length_b   1.000
_cell.length_c   1.000
_cell.angle_alpha   90.00
_cell.angle_beta   90.00
_cell.angle_gamma   90.00
#
_symmetry.space_group_name_H-M   'P 1'
#
loop_
_entity.id
_entity.type
_entity.pdbx_description
1 polymer ?
#
loop_
_entity_poly.entity_id
_entity_poly.type
_entity_poly.pdbx_seq_one_letter_code
_entity_poly.pdbx_strand_id
1 'polypeptide(L)'
;MITVYSCSGRVAEAEAMINEMLQAGIEPNIFMLTSLIQLYGKANCIDDVITTFNRVFELGISPDDRFCGCLLNVMTQTPKEELPKLMECIRKANPKLGFVVELLVEGDNTEGIFRTAASELFDTISADVKKAYCNCLIDLCINLDLLERACEILDLGLTLDIYTDIQSRTQTQWSLHLKSLSLGAALTALHVWINDLSKALENGEELPSLLGINTGHGKHKYSDKGLAGVFELHLKKLNAPFHEAPDQVGWFLTTKTAANLWLESRKSPQLVSA
;
A
#
# COMPACT_ATOMS: atom_id res chain seq x y z
N MET A 1 -4.18 10.53 -23.29
CA MET A 1 -4.90 11.71 -22.77
C MET A 1 -5.95 11.31 -21.73
N ILE A 2 -6.83 10.33 -21.99
CA ILE A 2 -7.75 9.78 -20.96
C ILE A 2 -7.01 9.41 -19.67
N THR A 3 -5.90 8.68 -19.77
CA THR A 3 -5.07 8.32 -18.61
C THR A 3 -4.57 9.52 -17.81
N VAL A 4 -4.33 10.66 -18.45
CA VAL A 4 -3.89 11.89 -17.75
C VAL A 4 -5.05 12.46 -16.95
N TYR A 5 -6.25 12.54 -17.53
CA TYR A 5 -7.44 13.01 -16.82
C TYR A 5 -7.87 12.06 -15.69
N SER A 6 -7.81 10.74 -15.91
CA SER A 6 -7.98 9.71 -14.87
C SER A 6 -6.92 9.82 -13.78
N CYS A 7 -5.68 10.16 -14.13
CA CYS A 7 -4.63 10.40 -13.16
C CYS A 7 -4.90 11.63 -12.28
N SER A 8 -5.50 12.66 -12.85
CA SER A 8 -5.78 13.96 -12.21
C SER A 8 -7.18 14.12 -11.63
N GLY A 9 -8.06 13.10 -11.69
CA GLY A 9 -9.42 13.17 -11.14
C GLY A 9 -10.36 14.11 -11.90
N ARG A 10 -10.05 14.43 -13.16
CA ARG A 10 -10.81 15.36 -14.01
C ARG A 10 -11.94 14.62 -14.72
N VAL A 11 -13.06 14.43 -14.00
CA VAL A 11 -14.16 13.54 -14.43
C VAL A 11 -14.81 14.02 -15.72
N ALA A 12 -15.24 15.29 -15.77
CA ALA A 12 -15.96 15.83 -16.92
C ALA A 12 -15.14 15.76 -18.23
N GLU A 13 -13.84 16.03 -18.16
CA GLU A 13 -12.97 16.00 -19.33
C GLU A 13 -12.66 14.58 -19.81
N ALA A 14 -12.55 13.61 -18.89
CA ALA A 14 -12.40 12.21 -19.25
C ALA A 14 -13.68 11.65 -19.88
N GLU A 15 -14.85 11.99 -19.33
CA GLU A 15 -16.15 11.60 -19.87
C GLU A 15 -16.39 12.20 -21.26
N ALA A 16 -16.09 13.49 -21.45
CA ALA A 16 -16.19 14.12 -22.76
C ALA A 16 -15.33 13.41 -23.81
N MET A 17 -14.09 13.09 -23.47
CA MET A 17 -13.17 12.38 -24.38
C MET A 17 -13.66 10.97 -24.73
N ILE A 18 -14.22 10.24 -23.76
CA ILE A 18 -14.77 8.91 -24.00
C ILE A 18 -16.03 8.99 -24.86
N ASN A 19 -16.89 9.97 -24.61
CA ASN A 19 -18.07 10.20 -25.45
C ASN A 19 -17.69 10.55 -26.89
N GLU A 20 -16.64 11.36 -27.11
CA GLU A 20 -16.11 11.62 -28.44
C GLU A 20 -15.59 10.35 -29.12
N MET A 21 -14.87 9.49 -28.39
CA MET A 21 -14.39 8.21 -28.92
C MET A 21 -15.55 7.28 -29.32
N LEU A 22 -16.58 7.20 -28.47
CA LEU A 22 -17.79 6.44 -28.76
C LEU A 22 -18.54 6.99 -29.98
N GLN A 23 -18.67 8.32 -30.10
CA GLN A 23 -19.29 8.97 -31.25
C GLN A 23 -18.49 8.76 -32.54
N ALA A 24 -17.17 8.62 -32.43
CA ALA A 24 -16.29 8.25 -33.54
C ALA A 24 -16.35 6.74 -33.90
N GLY A 25 -17.19 5.95 -33.22
CA GLY A 25 -17.36 4.52 -33.46
C GLY A 25 -16.23 3.67 -32.88
N ILE A 26 -15.41 4.21 -31.97
CA ILE A 26 -14.34 3.45 -31.32
C ILE A 26 -14.96 2.64 -30.18
N GLU A 27 -14.88 1.32 -30.29
CA GLU A 27 -15.39 0.41 -29.26
C GLU A 27 -14.55 0.49 -27.96
N PRO A 28 -15.18 0.55 -26.78
CA PRO A 28 -14.47 0.48 -25.51
C PRO A 28 -13.66 -0.81 -25.39
N ASN A 29 -12.44 -0.69 -24.89
CA ASN A 29 -11.56 -1.81 -24.58
C ASN A 29 -11.22 -1.78 -23.08
N ILE A 30 -10.60 -2.87 -22.60
CA ILE A 30 -10.28 -3.01 -21.17
C ILE A 30 -9.46 -1.83 -20.63
N PHE A 31 -8.53 -1.28 -21.41
CA PHE A 31 -7.69 -0.17 -20.98
C PHE A 31 -8.48 1.13 -20.73
N MET A 32 -9.43 1.45 -21.61
CA MET A 32 -10.32 2.60 -21.43
C MET A 32 -11.20 2.41 -20.20
N LEU A 33 -11.77 1.22 -20.01
CA LEU A 33 -12.61 0.90 -18.86
C LEU A 33 -11.82 0.92 -17.55
N THR A 34 -10.58 0.39 -17.51
CA THR A 34 -9.68 0.52 -16.36
C THR A 34 -9.42 1.99 -16.00
N SER A 35 -9.26 2.84 -17.00
CA SER A 35 -9.03 4.29 -16.81
C SER A 35 -10.25 4.99 -16.23
N LEU A 36 -11.46 4.60 -16.62
CA LEU A 36 -12.72 5.08 -16.01
C LEU A 36 -12.87 4.63 -14.56
N ILE A 37 -12.63 3.35 -14.27
CA ILE A 37 -12.66 2.83 -12.88
C ILE A 37 -11.69 3.63 -12.00
N GLN A 38 -10.47 3.89 -12.49
CA GLN A 38 -9.48 4.67 -11.75
C GLN A 38 -9.94 6.11 -11.49
N LEU A 39 -10.58 6.73 -12.48
CA LEU A 39 -11.10 8.08 -12.40
C LEU A 39 -12.23 8.17 -11.38
N TYR A 40 -13.28 7.35 -11.54
CA TYR A 40 -14.44 7.35 -10.66
C TYR A 40 -14.07 6.96 -9.23
N GLY A 41 -13.15 6.02 -9.06
CA GLY A 41 -12.63 5.67 -7.74
C GLY A 41 -11.92 6.82 -7.04
N LYS A 42 -11.15 7.66 -7.76
CA LYS A 42 -10.54 8.87 -7.18
C LYS A 42 -11.55 9.97 -6.87
N ALA A 43 -12.64 10.03 -7.63
CA ALA A 43 -13.74 10.94 -7.39
C ALA A 43 -14.71 10.43 -6.30
N ASN A 44 -14.46 9.22 -5.76
CA ASN A 44 -15.35 8.51 -4.83
C ASN A 44 -16.78 8.29 -5.39
N CYS A 45 -16.89 8.14 -6.71
CA CYS A 45 -18.14 7.85 -7.43
C CYS A 45 -18.33 6.33 -7.55
N ILE A 46 -18.67 5.66 -6.44
CA ILE A 46 -18.71 4.19 -6.37
C ILE A 46 -19.76 3.57 -7.29
N ASP A 47 -20.90 4.22 -7.47
CA ASP A 47 -21.96 3.73 -8.35
C ASP A 47 -21.52 3.75 -9.84
N ASP A 48 -20.72 4.75 -10.24
CA ASP A 48 -20.12 4.83 -11.59
C ASP A 48 -19.01 3.79 -11.80
N VAL A 49 -18.26 3.45 -10.73
CA VAL A 49 -17.33 2.32 -10.74
C VAL A 49 -18.08 1.02 -11.02
N ILE A 50 -19.19 0.76 -10.34
CA ILE A 50 -20.01 -0.45 -10.53
C ILE A 50 -20.64 -0.48 -11.92
N THR A 51 -21.16 0.65 -12.40
CA THR A 51 -21.74 0.77 -13.75
C THR A 51 -20.69 0.48 -14.82
N THR A 52 -19.50 1.07 -14.69
CA THR A 52 -18.37 0.81 -15.60
C THR A 52 -17.91 -0.64 -15.52
N PHE A 53 -17.91 -1.25 -14.34
CA PHE A 53 -17.56 -2.64 -14.14
C PHE A 53 -18.54 -3.58 -14.87
N ASN A 54 -19.84 -3.38 -14.71
CA ASN A 54 -20.85 -4.20 -15.40
C ASN A 54 -20.70 -4.12 -16.92
N ARG A 55 -20.31 -2.94 -17.44
CA ARG A 55 -20.05 -2.73 -18.86
C ARG A 55 -18.93 -3.63 -19.41
N VAL A 56 -17.93 -3.99 -18.61
CA VAL A 56 -16.87 -4.92 -19.02
C VAL A 56 -17.46 -6.27 -19.44
N PHE A 57 -18.39 -6.80 -18.63
CA PHE A 57 -19.05 -8.09 -18.89
C PHE A 57 -20.11 -7.99 -19.99
N GLU A 58 -20.86 -6.89 -20.07
CA GLU A 58 -21.83 -6.65 -21.16
C GLU A 58 -21.16 -6.64 -22.54
N LEU A 59 -19.93 -6.14 -22.61
CA LEU A 59 -19.13 -6.12 -23.84
C LEU A 59 -18.39 -7.45 -24.08
N GLY A 60 -18.56 -8.45 -23.23
CA GLY A 60 -17.86 -9.73 -23.32
C GLY A 60 -16.34 -9.63 -23.11
N ILE A 61 -15.87 -8.57 -22.46
CA ILE A 61 -14.45 -8.32 -22.17
C ILE A 61 -14.10 -9.03 -20.87
N SER A 62 -12.99 -9.80 -20.85
CA SER A 62 -12.47 -10.36 -19.61
C SER A 62 -11.63 -9.32 -18.85
N PRO A 63 -11.84 -9.14 -17.54
CA PRO A 63 -10.92 -8.39 -16.69
C PRO A 63 -9.49 -8.95 -16.77
N ASP A 64 -8.49 -8.08 -16.85
CA ASP A 64 -7.08 -8.44 -16.71
C ASP A 64 -6.56 -8.11 -15.29
N ASP A 65 -5.34 -8.55 -14.96
CA ASP A 65 -4.72 -8.30 -13.66
C ASP A 65 -4.61 -6.80 -13.34
N ARG A 66 -4.41 -5.95 -14.35
CA ARG A 66 -4.32 -4.50 -14.15
C ARG A 66 -5.69 -3.89 -13.82
N PHE A 67 -6.75 -4.35 -14.47
CA PHE A 67 -8.12 -3.96 -14.15
C PHE A 67 -8.49 -4.39 -12.72
N CYS A 68 -8.15 -5.61 -12.33
CA CYS A 68 -8.38 -6.12 -10.98
C CYS A 68 -7.57 -5.36 -9.92
N GLY A 69 -6.30 -5.05 -10.19
CA GLY A 69 -5.49 -4.19 -9.33
C GLY A 69 -6.03 -2.75 -9.23
N CYS A 70 -6.65 -2.24 -10.30
CA CYS A 70 -7.33 -0.95 -10.27
C CYS A 70 -8.54 -0.96 -9.33
N LEU A 71 -9.41 -1.99 -9.43
CA LEU A 71 -10.53 -2.18 -8.50
C LEU A 71 -10.04 -2.27 -7.04
N LEU A 72 -9.00 -3.05 -6.78
CA LEU A 72 -8.41 -3.15 -5.45
C LEU A 72 -7.92 -1.78 -4.93
N ASN A 73 -7.26 -0.98 -5.77
CA ASN A 73 -6.86 0.38 -5.41
C ASN A 73 -8.05 1.33 -5.22
N VAL A 74 -9.21 1.10 -5.86
CA VAL A 74 -10.44 1.85 -5.55
C VAL A 74 -10.95 1.48 -4.15
N MET A 75 -10.91 0.19 -3.78
CA MET A 75 -11.30 -0.26 -2.45
C MET A 75 -10.45 0.40 -1.34
N THR A 76 -9.15 0.62 -1.55
CA THR A 76 -8.30 1.35 -0.56
C THR A 76 -8.69 2.82 -0.37
N GLN A 77 -9.54 3.39 -1.24
CA GLN A 77 -10.02 4.77 -1.14
C GLN A 77 -11.50 4.83 -0.75
N THR A 78 -12.17 3.69 -0.66
CA THR A 78 -13.60 3.58 -0.38
C THR A 78 -13.84 3.42 1.12
N PRO A 79 -14.79 4.16 1.72
CA PRO A 79 -15.17 3.97 3.12
C PRO A 79 -15.62 2.54 3.40
N LYS A 80 -15.36 2.05 4.62
CA LYS A 80 -15.65 0.67 5.03
C LYS A 80 -17.11 0.27 4.77
N GLU A 81 -18.04 1.21 4.95
CA GLU A 81 -19.47 1.02 4.79
C GLU A 81 -19.87 0.78 3.33
N GLU A 82 -19.05 1.23 2.37
CA GLU A 82 -19.31 1.09 0.93
C GLU A 82 -18.52 -0.05 0.29
N LEU A 83 -17.51 -0.61 0.97
CA LEU A 83 -16.74 -1.77 0.50
C LEU A 83 -17.61 -2.96 0.07
N PRO A 84 -18.71 -3.32 0.77
CA PRO A 84 -19.59 -4.41 0.34
C PRO A 84 -20.14 -4.24 -1.08
N LYS A 85 -20.31 -3.00 -1.57
CA LYS A 85 -20.77 -2.75 -2.94
C LYS A 85 -19.72 -3.18 -3.98
N LEU A 86 -18.43 -3.04 -3.65
CA LEU A 86 -17.31 -3.39 -4.52
C LEU A 86 -16.88 -4.86 -4.40
N MET A 87 -17.24 -5.53 -3.29
CA MET A 87 -16.96 -6.96 -3.06
C MET A 87 -17.43 -7.85 -4.21
N GLU A 88 -18.64 -7.60 -4.73
CA GLU A 88 -19.17 -8.39 -5.83
C GLU A 88 -18.38 -8.17 -7.13
N CYS A 89 -17.93 -6.95 -7.37
CA CYS A 89 -17.14 -6.61 -8.55
C CYS A 89 -15.80 -7.36 -8.53
N ILE A 90 -15.08 -7.29 -7.40
CA ILE A 90 -13.75 -7.91 -7.29
C ILE A 90 -13.84 -9.44 -7.34
N ARG A 91 -14.89 -10.04 -6.73
CA ARG A 91 -15.15 -11.48 -6.77
C ARG A 91 -15.43 -11.99 -8.17
N LYS A 92 -16.24 -11.26 -8.95
CA LYS A 92 -16.51 -11.58 -10.36
C LYS A 92 -15.30 -11.38 -11.25
N ALA A 93 -14.49 -10.36 -10.98
CA ALA A 93 -13.30 -10.05 -11.79
C ALA A 93 -12.19 -11.08 -11.61
N ASN A 94 -11.89 -11.43 -10.36
CA ASN A 94 -10.86 -12.39 -9.99
C ASN A 94 -11.28 -13.08 -8.68
N PRO A 95 -11.76 -14.33 -8.72
CA PRO A 95 -12.25 -15.04 -7.54
C PRO A 95 -11.22 -15.19 -6.41
N LYS A 96 -9.93 -15.38 -6.75
CA LYS A 96 -8.87 -15.50 -5.73
C LYS A 96 -8.63 -14.18 -5.01
N LEU A 97 -8.58 -13.08 -5.76
CA LEU A 97 -8.48 -11.74 -5.18
C LEU A 97 -9.73 -11.42 -4.34
N GLY A 98 -10.92 -11.76 -4.85
CA GLY A 98 -12.17 -11.61 -4.13
C GLY A 98 -12.16 -12.32 -2.79
N PHE A 99 -11.68 -13.57 -2.75
CA PHE A 99 -11.56 -14.33 -1.51
C PHE A 99 -10.59 -13.70 -0.51
N VAL A 100 -9.40 -13.24 -0.96
CA VAL A 100 -8.46 -12.52 -0.08
C VAL A 100 -9.09 -11.27 0.52
N VAL A 101 -9.83 -10.50 -0.27
CA VAL A 101 -10.49 -9.27 0.20
C VAL A 101 -11.68 -9.58 1.10
N GLU A 102 -12.41 -10.68 0.87
CA GLU A 102 -13.50 -11.15 1.73
C GLU A 102 -12.98 -11.46 3.14
N LEU A 103 -11.84 -12.16 3.24
CA LEU A 103 -11.18 -12.43 4.51
C LEU A 103 -10.78 -11.15 5.28
N LEU A 104 -10.50 -10.05 4.56
CA LEU A 104 -10.18 -8.75 5.17
C LEU A 104 -11.43 -7.99 5.62
N VAL A 105 -12.48 -7.98 4.81
CA VAL A 105 -13.68 -7.16 5.05
C VAL A 105 -14.65 -7.83 6.02
N GLU A 106 -14.87 -9.14 5.86
CA GLU A 106 -15.85 -9.90 6.65
C GLU A 106 -15.24 -10.53 7.90
N GLY A 107 -13.91 -10.72 7.90
CA GLY A 107 -13.13 -11.11 9.07
C GLY A 107 -13.23 -12.60 9.40
N ASP A 108 -12.33 -13.40 8.83
CA ASP A 108 -12.09 -14.79 9.26
C ASP A 108 -10.70 -14.89 9.91
N ASN A 109 -10.67 -15.22 11.19
CA ASN A 109 -9.45 -15.30 12.00
C ASN A 109 -8.89 -16.73 12.11
N THR A 110 -9.31 -17.64 11.22
CA THR A 110 -8.72 -18.97 11.16
C THR A 110 -7.25 -18.86 10.74
N GLU A 111 -6.38 -19.41 11.57
CA GLU A 111 -4.94 -19.29 11.42
C GLU A 111 -4.46 -19.82 10.06
N GLY A 112 -3.61 -19.05 9.39
CA GLY A 112 -2.97 -19.44 8.13
C GLY A 112 -3.84 -19.36 6.87
N ILE A 113 -5.18 -19.27 6.97
CA ILE A 113 -6.06 -19.18 5.79
C ILE A 113 -5.74 -17.93 4.98
N PHE A 114 -5.64 -16.77 5.64
CA PHE A 114 -5.35 -15.50 4.97
C PHE A 114 -4.01 -15.52 4.22
N ARG A 115 -2.93 -15.94 4.90
CA ARG A 115 -1.60 -16.06 4.30
C ARG A 115 -1.58 -17.02 3.11
N THR A 116 -2.27 -18.16 3.23
CA THR A 116 -2.37 -19.16 2.14
C THR A 116 -3.11 -18.58 0.94
N ALA A 117 -4.28 -17.96 1.16
CA ALA A 117 -5.06 -17.33 0.11
C ALA A 117 -4.29 -16.20 -0.60
N ALA A 118 -3.56 -15.38 0.16
CA ALA A 118 -2.73 -14.33 -0.40
C ALA A 118 -1.57 -14.90 -1.23
N SER A 119 -0.91 -15.97 -0.77
CA SER A 119 0.17 -16.63 -1.53
C SER A 119 -0.36 -17.19 -2.85
N GLU A 120 -1.48 -17.90 -2.82
CA GLU A 120 -2.10 -18.47 -4.02
C GLU A 120 -2.55 -17.39 -5.03
N LEU A 121 -2.98 -16.22 -4.54
CA LEU A 121 -3.26 -15.07 -5.39
C LEU A 121 -1.97 -14.60 -6.09
N PHE A 122 -0.89 -14.38 -5.33
CA PHE A 122 0.38 -13.91 -5.88
C PHE A 122 1.02 -14.90 -6.86
N ASP A 123 0.75 -16.19 -6.74
CA ASP A 123 1.22 -17.19 -7.70
C ASP A 123 0.49 -17.11 -9.05
N THR A 124 -0.73 -16.58 -9.08
CA THR A 124 -1.56 -16.53 -10.31
C THR A 124 -1.46 -15.23 -11.09
N ILE A 125 -1.13 -14.12 -10.43
CA ILE A 125 -1.08 -12.80 -11.08
C ILE A 125 0.30 -12.53 -11.71
N SER A 126 0.29 -11.69 -12.74
CA SER A 126 1.48 -11.29 -13.48
C SER A 126 2.51 -10.57 -12.59
N ALA A 127 3.80 -10.84 -12.81
CA ALA A 127 4.89 -10.33 -11.97
C ALA A 127 4.94 -8.78 -11.89
N ASP A 128 4.58 -8.09 -12.98
CA ASP A 128 4.59 -6.64 -13.07
C ASP A 128 3.54 -5.96 -12.18
N VAL A 129 2.47 -6.68 -11.80
CA VAL A 129 1.42 -6.15 -10.92
C VAL A 129 1.57 -6.53 -9.44
N LYS A 130 2.38 -7.56 -9.11
CA LYS A 130 2.48 -8.12 -7.74
C LYS A 130 2.77 -7.05 -6.70
N LYS A 131 3.70 -6.15 -6.98
CA LYS A 131 4.05 -5.04 -6.07
C LYS A 131 2.90 -4.07 -5.83
N ALA A 132 2.16 -3.73 -6.90
CA ALA A 132 0.99 -2.86 -6.78
C ALA A 132 -0.12 -3.53 -5.95
N TYR A 133 -0.35 -4.82 -6.16
CA TYR A 133 -1.29 -5.62 -5.36
C TYR A 133 -0.88 -5.67 -3.89
N CYS A 134 0.39 -5.96 -3.61
CA CYS A 134 0.92 -6.04 -2.25
C CYS A 134 0.75 -4.69 -1.52
N ASN A 135 1.11 -3.58 -2.17
CA ASN A 135 0.89 -2.24 -1.63
C ASN A 135 -0.60 -1.98 -1.34
N CYS A 136 -1.50 -2.31 -2.27
CA CYS A 136 -2.93 -2.05 -2.09
C CYS A 136 -3.57 -2.94 -1.01
N LEU A 137 -3.17 -4.21 -0.91
CA LEU A 137 -3.63 -5.10 0.16
C LEU A 137 -3.17 -4.59 1.52
N ILE A 138 -1.91 -4.13 1.65
CA ILE A 138 -1.42 -3.53 2.89
C ILE A 138 -2.20 -2.24 3.21
N ASP A 139 -2.39 -1.35 2.24
CA ASP A 139 -3.17 -0.12 2.44
C ASP A 139 -4.61 -0.43 2.89
N LEU A 140 -5.24 -1.46 2.30
CA LEU A 140 -6.58 -1.90 2.69
C LEU A 140 -6.59 -2.45 4.13
N CYS A 141 -5.62 -3.28 4.51
CA CYS A 141 -5.46 -3.75 5.88
C CYS A 141 -5.33 -2.59 6.87
N ILE A 142 -4.52 -1.58 6.55
CA ILE A 142 -4.32 -0.40 7.41
C ILE A 142 -5.62 0.41 7.54
N ASN A 143 -6.37 0.61 6.46
CA ASN A 143 -7.64 1.32 6.50
C ASN A 143 -8.75 0.57 7.26
N LEU A 144 -8.61 -0.74 7.41
CA LEU A 144 -9.51 -1.60 8.18
C LEU A 144 -9.03 -1.86 9.61
N ASP A 145 -7.95 -1.19 10.04
CA ASP A 145 -7.30 -1.37 11.35
C ASP A 145 -6.76 -2.80 11.60
N LEU A 146 -6.34 -3.48 10.53
CA LEU A 146 -5.83 -4.87 10.55
C LEU A 146 -4.30 -4.91 10.43
N LEU A 147 -3.59 -4.34 11.42
CA LEU A 147 -2.12 -4.24 11.39
C LEU A 147 -1.41 -5.59 11.24
N GLU A 148 -1.86 -6.63 11.94
CA GLU A 148 -1.25 -7.96 11.84
C GLU A 148 -1.33 -8.52 10.41
N ARG A 149 -2.47 -8.34 9.74
CA ARG A 149 -2.63 -8.77 8.34
C ARG A 149 -1.78 -7.93 7.38
N ALA A 150 -1.61 -6.64 7.66
CA ALA A 150 -0.66 -5.81 6.92
C ALA A 150 0.77 -6.35 7.04
N CYS A 151 1.19 -6.75 8.25
CA CYS A 151 2.48 -7.36 8.50
C CYS A 151 2.62 -8.72 7.78
N GLU A 152 1.58 -9.56 7.79
CA GLU A 152 1.57 -10.84 7.05
C GLU A 152 1.75 -10.65 5.53
N ILE A 153 1.07 -9.67 4.92
CA ILE A 153 1.24 -9.37 3.49
C ILE A 153 2.64 -8.81 3.20
N LEU A 154 3.19 -7.99 4.09
CA LEU A 154 4.56 -7.48 3.95
C LEU A 154 5.59 -8.62 4.02
N ASP A 155 5.46 -9.52 5.00
CA ASP A 155 6.30 -10.72 5.16
C ASP A 155 6.23 -11.60 3.91
N LEU A 156 5.02 -11.84 3.40
CA LEU A 156 4.82 -12.60 2.18
C LEU A 156 5.46 -11.90 0.96
N GLY A 157 5.33 -10.58 0.87
CA GLY A 157 5.97 -9.77 -0.18
C GLY A 157 7.50 -9.85 -0.15
N LEU A 158 8.10 -9.98 1.03
CA LEU A 158 9.54 -10.23 1.17
C LEU A 158 9.91 -11.67 0.81
N THR A 159 9.15 -12.65 1.29
CA THR A 159 9.38 -14.08 1.03
C THR A 159 9.29 -14.43 -0.45
N LEU A 160 8.42 -13.74 -1.19
CA LEU A 160 8.20 -13.94 -2.63
C LEU A 160 9.05 -13.00 -3.51
N ASP A 161 10.03 -12.30 -2.94
CA ASP A 161 10.89 -11.33 -3.65
C ASP A 161 10.11 -10.23 -4.42
N ILE A 162 8.88 -9.91 -3.98
CA ILE A 162 8.08 -8.81 -4.53
C ILE A 162 8.66 -7.46 -4.05
N TYR A 163 9.06 -7.42 -2.79
CA TYR A 163 9.82 -6.32 -2.21
C TYR A 163 11.28 -6.74 -2.06
N THR A 164 12.13 -6.20 -2.92
CA THR A 164 13.58 -6.35 -2.80
C THR A 164 14.19 -5.11 -2.13
N ASP A 165 15.32 -5.31 -1.44
CA ASP A 165 16.20 -4.24 -0.95
C ASP A 165 15.52 -3.22 -0.01
N ILE A 166 14.40 -3.57 0.63
CA ILE A 166 13.74 -2.67 1.59
C ILE A 166 14.53 -2.53 2.89
N GLN A 167 15.43 -3.46 3.20
CA GLN A 167 16.33 -3.38 4.33
C GLN A 167 17.77 -3.62 3.86
N SER A 168 18.71 -2.85 4.41
CA SER A 168 20.14 -3.05 4.24
C SER A 168 20.81 -3.13 5.60
N ARG A 169 21.68 -4.11 5.82
CA ARG A 169 22.46 -4.25 7.05
C ARG A 169 23.95 -4.37 6.73
N THR A 170 24.70 -3.31 7.03
CA THR A 170 26.17 -3.31 6.99
C THR A 170 26.74 -3.21 8.42
N GLN A 171 28.07 -3.34 8.56
CA GLN A 171 28.74 -3.18 9.85
C GLN A 171 28.55 -1.77 10.46
N THR A 172 28.43 -0.74 9.61
CA THR A 172 28.39 0.66 10.04
C THR A 172 26.99 1.27 9.95
N GLN A 173 26.08 0.67 9.17
CA GLN A 173 24.76 1.23 8.97
C GLN A 173 23.71 0.17 8.69
N TRP A 174 22.58 0.24 9.41
CA TRP A 174 21.36 -0.47 9.03
C TRP A 174 20.34 0.53 8.52
N SER A 175 19.69 0.21 7.42
CA SER A 175 18.80 1.13 6.72
C SER A 175 17.49 0.47 6.32
N LEU A 176 16.41 1.25 6.36
CA LEU A 176 15.10 0.93 5.82
C LEU A 176 14.83 1.80 4.58
N HIS A 177 14.49 1.19 3.45
CA HIS A 177 14.27 1.86 2.16
C HIS A 177 12.80 1.77 1.74
N LEU A 178 12.15 2.93 1.56
CA LEU A 178 10.70 3.06 1.45
C LEU A 178 10.23 3.68 0.12
N LYS A 179 11.14 4.14 -0.74
CA LYS A 179 10.86 4.93 -1.97
C LYS A 179 9.80 4.32 -2.90
N SER A 180 9.60 3.00 -2.85
CA SER A 180 8.74 2.27 -3.79
C SER A 180 7.50 1.64 -3.14
N LEU A 181 7.27 1.93 -1.86
CA LEU A 181 6.13 1.47 -1.09
C LEU A 181 5.01 2.51 -1.14
N SER A 182 3.76 2.06 -1.03
CA SER A 182 2.66 2.96 -0.69
C SER A 182 2.83 3.51 0.73
N LEU A 183 1.99 4.48 1.12
CA LEU A 183 2.07 5.04 2.46
C LEU A 183 1.79 3.99 3.55
N GLY A 184 0.75 3.18 3.40
CA GLY A 184 0.43 2.11 4.34
C GLY A 184 1.57 1.09 4.40
N ALA A 185 2.04 0.60 3.25
CA ALA A 185 3.17 -0.33 3.18
C ALA A 185 4.45 0.24 3.80
N ALA A 186 4.74 1.53 3.60
CA ALA A 186 5.90 2.18 4.21
C ALA A 186 5.78 2.26 5.74
N LEU A 187 4.60 2.62 6.26
CA LEU A 187 4.36 2.68 7.70
C LEU A 187 4.39 1.27 8.34
N THR A 188 3.83 0.26 7.67
CA THR A 188 3.94 -1.14 8.10
C THR A 188 5.40 -1.60 8.10
N ALA A 189 6.17 -1.28 7.06
CA ALA A 189 7.59 -1.61 7.01
C ALA A 189 8.40 -0.93 8.12
N LEU A 190 8.08 0.34 8.44
CA LEU A 190 8.68 1.03 9.58
C LEU A 190 8.33 0.34 10.90
N HIS A 191 7.07 -0.04 11.10
CA HIS A 191 6.62 -0.76 12.28
C HIS A 191 7.38 -2.08 12.47
N VAL A 192 7.44 -2.91 11.43
CA VAL A 192 8.18 -4.19 11.45
C VAL A 192 9.66 -3.96 11.72
N TRP A 193 10.28 -2.99 11.03
CA TRP A 193 11.70 -2.70 11.22
C TRP A 193 12.04 -2.25 12.65
N ILE A 194 11.20 -1.41 13.27
CA ILE A 194 11.39 -0.99 14.68
C ILE A 194 11.28 -2.20 15.63
N ASN A 195 10.36 -3.12 15.36
CA ASN A 195 10.23 -4.34 16.15
C ASN A 195 11.47 -5.24 15.96
N ASP A 196 12.00 -5.35 14.75
CA ASP A 196 13.23 -6.11 14.47
C ASP A 196 14.45 -5.50 15.19
N LEU A 197 14.56 -4.16 15.25
CA LEU A 197 15.59 -3.47 16.03
C LEU A 197 15.44 -3.77 17.53
N SER A 198 14.21 -3.77 18.05
CA SER A 198 13.92 -4.10 19.44
C SER A 198 14.33 -5.53 19.78
N LYS A 199 13.97 -6.49 18.91
CA LYS A 199 14.32 -7.90 19.04
C LYS A 199 15.83 -8.15 18.96
N ALA A 200 16.52 -7.47 18.05
CA ALA A 200 17.99 -7.54 17.95
C ALA A 200 18.65 -7.16 19.29
N LEU A 201 18.21 -6.06 19.91
CA LEU A 201 18.69 -5.66 21.24
C LEU A 201 18.37 -6.68 22.33
N GLU A 202 17.18 -7.29 22.32
CA GLU A 202 16.80 -8.34 23.28
C GLU A 202 17.65 -9.59 23.15
N ASN A 203 18.04 -9.92 21.92
CA ASN A 203 18.95 -11.02 21.62
C ASN A 203 20.42 -10.68 21.91
N GLY A 204 20.72 -9.47 22.39
CA GLY A 204 22.07 -9.02 22.71
C GLY A 204 22.90 -8.59 21.50
N GLU A 205 22.28 -8.37 20.33
CA GLU A 205 22.96 -7.81 19.17
C GLU A 205 23.31 -6.34 19.40
N GLU A 206 24.47 -5.94 18.88
CA GLU A 206 24.92 -4.55 18.93
C GLU A 206 24.41 -3.80 17.68
N LEU A 207 23.63 -2.73 17.89
CA LEU A 207 23.22 -1.86 16.79
C LEU A 207 24.43 -1.18 16.13
N PRO A 208 24.40 -0.92 14.81
CA PRO A 208 25.47 -0.24 14.09
C PRO A 208 25.61 1.21 14.56
N SER A 209 26.71 1.87 14.19
CA SER A 209 26.95 3.28 14.57
C SER A 209 25.86 4.23 14.05
N LEU A 210 25.27 3.91 12.89
CA LEU A 210 24.23 4.72 12.25
C LEU A 210 23.00 3.87 11.88
N LEU A 211 21.80 4.41 12.11
CA LEU A 211 20.55 3.86 11.57
C LEU A 211 19.93 4.89 10.63
N GLY A 212 19.34 4.41 9.53
CA GLY A 212 18.75 5.28 8.52
C GLY A 212 17.40 4.82 8.00
N ILE A 213 16.53 5.77 7.71
CA ILE A 213 15.27 5.56 6.99
C ILE A 213 15.34 6.40 5.73
N ASN A 214 15.22 5.77 4.56
CA ASN A 214 15.23 6.44 3.27
C ASN A 214 13.84 6.42 2.65
N THR A 215 13.15 7.55 2.64
CA THR A 215 11.83 7.73 2.03
C THR A 215 11.88 7.96 0.51
N GLY A 216 13.09 8.05 -0.06
CA GLY A 216 13.32 8.52 -1.42
C GLY A 216 13.17 10.03 -1.57
N HIS A 217 13.37 10.50 -2.80
CA HIS A 217 13.16 11.88 -3.22
C HIS A 217 11.99 11.95 -4.21
N GLY A 218 11.20 13.02 -4.15
CA GLY A 218 10.14 13.31 -5.13
C GLY A 218 8.73 13.49 -4.53
N LYS A 219 7.78 13.86 -5.39
CA LYS A 219 6.37 14.02 -5.02
C LYS A 219 5.70 12.65 -4.85
N HIS A 220 4.83 12.51 -3.86
CA HIS A 220 3.99 11.33 -3.66
C HIS A 220 2.52 11.73 -3.85
N LYS A 221 1.64 10.75 -4.10
CA LYS A 221 0.20 10.93 -4.37
C LYS A 221 -0.55 11.79 -3.32
N TYR A 222 0.01 11.96 -2.12
CA TYR A 222 -0.62 12.63 -0.98
C TYR A 222 0.10 13.91 -0.49
N SER A 223 1.30 14.25 -0.99
CA SER A 223 1.97 15.49 -0.58
C SER A 223 3.04 15.96 -1.58
N ASP A 224 3.21 17.29 -1.69
CA ASP A 224 4.30 17.91 -2.46
C ASP A 224 5.69 17.55 -1.89
N LYS A 225 5.76 17.14 -0.62
CA LYS A 225 6.98 16.66 0.06
C LYS A 225 7.16 15.13 0.00
N GLY A 226 6.30 14.41 -0.71
CA GLY A 226 6.38 12.96 -0.80
C GLY A 226 6.09 12.22 0.52
N LEU A 227 6.70 11.04 0.67
CA LEU A 227 6.68 10.26 1.92
C LEU A 227 7.45 10.98 3.05
N ALA A 228 8.47 11.77 2.74
CA ALA A 228 9.33 12.43 3.73
C ALA A 228 8.52 13.29 4.71
N GLY A 229 7.61 14.12 4.22
CA GLY A 229 6.78 14.97 5.09
C GLY A 229 5.86 14.18 6.02
N VAL A 230 5.31 13.06 5.55
CA VAL A 230 4.44 12.19 6.37
C VAL A 230 5.27 11.45 7.42
N PHE A 231 6.45 10.96 7.03
CA PHE A 231 7.37 10.26 7.93
C PHE A 231 7.95 11.18 9.00
N GLU A 232 8.29 12.43 8.67
CA GLU A 232 8.74 13.41 9.66
C GLU A 232 7.71 13.59 10.78
N LEU A 233 6.43 13.76 10.41
CA LEU A 233 5.34 13.87 11.38
C LEU A 233 5.13 12.58 12.17
N HIS A 234 5.19 11.42 11.50
CA HIS A 234 4.99 10.13 12.15
C HIS A 234 6.12 9.79 13.14
N LEU A 235 7.38 10.02 12.76
CA LEU A 235 8.55 9.84 13.62
C LEU A 235 8.49 10.75 14.85
N LYS A 236 8.05 12.02 14.68
CA LYS A 236 7.79 12.94 15.81
C LYS A 236 6.71 12.38 16.75
N LYS A 237 5.59 11.86 16.22
CA LYS A 237 4.54 11.22 17.03
C LYS A 237 5.05 10.03 17.84
N LEU A 238 6.00 9.27 17.28
CA LEU A 238 6.65 8.15 17.96
C LEU A 238 7.76 8.56 18.94
N ASN A 239 8.04 9.86 19.08
CA ASN A 239 9.24 10.40 19.75
C ASN A 239 10.52 9.69 19.27
N ALA A 240 10.58 9.33 17.99
CA ALA A 240 11.70 8.60 17.41
C ALA A 240 12.87 9.57 17.14
N PRO A 241 14.12 9.20 17.49
CA PRO A 241 15.27 10.10 17.42
C PRO A 241 15.85 10.21 16.00
N PHE A 242 15.01 10.10 14.97
CA PHE A 242 15.39 10.16 13.57
C PHE A 242 15.15 11.57 13.04
N HIS A 243 16.20 12.17 12.48
CA HIS A 243 16.16 13.53 11.96
C HIS A 243 16.53 13.56 10.49
N GLU A 244 15.87 14.43 9.71
CA GLU A 244 16.19 14.60 8.30
C GLU A 244 17.65 15.06 8.15
N ALA A 245 18.39 14.38 7.29
CA ALA A 245 19.80 14.68 7.03
C ALA A 245 19.92 15.94 6.15
N PRO A 246 20.66 16.99 6.59
CA PRO A 246 20.74 18.27 5.86
C PRO A 246 21.20 18.14 4.40
N ASP A 247 22.12 17.21 4.13
CA ASP A 247 22.77 17.02 2.83
C ASP A 247 22.29 15.75 2.08
N GLN A 248 21.30 15.03 2.64
CA GLN A 248 20.79 13.79 2.04
C GLN A 248 19.25 13.77 2.05
N VAL A 249 18.65 14.39 1.04
CA VAL A 249 17.19 14.51 0.92
C VAL A 249 16.51 13.14 0.99
N GLY A 250 15.47 13.04 1.83
CA GLY A 250 14.71 11.82 2.05
C GLY A 250 15.36 10.82 3.01
N TRP A 251 16.54 11.11 3.55
CA TRP A 251 17.14 10.33 4.62
C TRP A 251 16.80 10.91 5.99
N PHE A 252 16.36 10.04 6.89
CA PHE A 252 16.25 10.31 8.31
C PHE A 252 17.27 9.44 9.04
N LEU A 253 18.15 10.05 9.82
CA LEU A 253 19.27 9.36 10.46
C LEU A 253 19.20 9.47 11.98
N THR A 254 19.70 8.45 12.67
CA THR A 254 19.92 8.48 14.12
C THR A 254 21.19 7.73 14.51
N THR A 255 21.77 8.11 15.64
CA THR A 255 22.95 7.43 16.19
C THR A 255 22.54 6.20 16.98
N LYS A 256 23.46 5.23 17.07
CA LYS A 256 23.33 4.06 17.93
C LYS A 256 22.84 4.41 19.35
N THR A 257 23.47 5.41 19.97
CA THR A 257 23.19 5.82 21.35
C THR A 257 21.76 6.32 21.51
N ALA A 258 21.31 7.19 20.61
CA ALA A 258 19.95 7.71 20.65
C ALA A 258 18.91 6.62 20.36
N ALA A 259 19.19 5.74 19.40
CA ALA A 259 18.34 4.61 19.08
C ALA A 259 18.17 3.63 20.25
N ASN A 260 19.27 3.27 20.94
CA ASN A 260 19.22 2.40 22.12
C ASN A 260 18.32 3.00 23.21
N LEU A 261 18.55 4.26 23.59
CA LEU A 261 17.75 4.94 24.61
C LEU A 261 16.27 4.98 24.24
N TRP A 262 15.97 5.26 22.97
CA TRP A 262 14.59 5.29 22.48
C TRP A 262 13.94 3.90 22.52
N LEU A 263 14.60 2.86 22.01
CA LEU A 263 14.08 1.50 22.01
C LEU A 263 13.91 0.95 23.43
N GLU A 264 14.82 1.27 24.36
CA GLU A 264 14.68 0.94 25.78
C GLU A 264 13.48 1.65 26.43
N SER A 265 13.29 2.95 26.14
CA SER A 265 12.14 3.71 26.67
C SER A 265 10.78 3.14 26.24
N ARG A 266 10.74 2.44 25.10
CA ARG A 266 9.53 1.77 24.59
C ARG A 266 9.21 0.45 25.33
N LYS A 267 10.19 -0.16 26.01
CA LYS A 267 10.00 -1.39 26.79
C LYS A 267 9.40 -1.13 28.17
N SER A 268 9.56 0.08 28.70
CA SER A 268 8.94 0.51 29.96
C SER A 268 7.65 1.28 29.66
N PRO A 269 6.47 0.64 29.64
CA PRO A 269 5.24 1.40 29.76
C PRO A 269 5.34 2.15 31.09
N GLN A 270 5.37 3.47 31.04
CA GLN A 270 5.42 4.28 32.25
C GLN A 270 4.27 3.84 33.17
N LEU A 271 4.61 3.43 34.39
CA LEU A 271 3.74 3.62 35.54
C LEU A 271 3.44 5.13 35.64
N VAL A 272 2.42 5.59 34.94
CA VAL A 272 1.75 6.86 35.28
C VAL A 272 0.40 6.49 35.90
N SER A 273 0.49 5.98 37.11
CA SER A 273 -0.58 6.06 38.12
C SER A 273 0.05 6.62 39.39
N ALA A 274 -0.07 7.93 39.58
CA ALA A 274 0.01 8.59 40.88
C ALA A 274 -0.75 9.93 40.80
#